data_AF-A0A382HH67-F1
#
_entry.id   AF-A0A382HH67-F1
#
_cell.length_a   1.000
_cell.length_b   1.000
_cell.length_c   1.000
_cell.angle_alpha   90.00
_cell.angle_beta   90.00
_cell.angle_gamma   90.00
#
_symmetry.space_group_name_H-M   'P 1'
#
loop_
_entity.id
_entity.type
_entity.pdbx_description
1 polymer ?
#
loop_
_entity_poly.entity_id
_entity_poly.type
_entity_poly.pdbx_seq_one_letter_code
_entity_poly.pdbx_strand_id
1 'polypeptide(L)'
;MDFVTNNASSNSFRRSRWFQIGRAVNTDPLADRALADARPAVFWLDRPDRPHPSPALSSDLDADLVVVGGGFTGLWTALCAVEGDPGRSVVVLEAEATAVGASGRNGGFCDASLTHGLENGLAHWPDEVRTLVRLGDENLVGLLDTVERHAIDCTPEHTGELNV
;
A
#
# COMPACT_ATOMS: atom_id res chain seq x y z
N MET A 1 -18.15 8.34 2.78
CA MET A 1 -16.78 8.47 2.28
C MET A 1 -16.86 8.22 0.80
N ASP A 2 -16.72 9.29 0.01
CA ASP A 2 -16.90 9.23 -1.43
C ASP A 2 -15.53 9.25 -2.09
N PHE A 3 -15.25 8.22 -2.87
CA PHE A 3 -14.03 8.10 -3.66
C PHE A 3 -14.28 8.70 -5.03
N VAL A 4 -13.37 9.55 -5.53
CA VAL A 4 -13.48 10.18 -6.85
C VAL A 4 -12.10 10.21 -7.50
N THR A 5 -12.02 9.86 -8.80
CA THR A 5 -10.75 9.86 -9.53
C THR A 5 -10.63 11.05 -10.50
N ASN A 6 -9.47 11.32 -11.09
CA ASN A 6 -9.33 12.39 -12.10
C ASN A 6 -8.56 11.89 -13.31
N ASN A 7 -9.24 11.72 -14.44
CA ASN A 7 -8.62 11.32 -15.70
C ASN A 7 -8.56 12.52 -16.66
N ALA A 8 -7.45 13.26 -16.62
CA ALA A 8 -7.08 14.20 -17.66
C ALA A 8 -5.98 13.57 -18.54
N SER A 9 -6.39 13.15 -19.74
CA SER A 9 -5.52 12.62 -20.79
C SER A 9 -4.68 13.74 -21.43
N SER A 10 -3.35 13.61 -21.37
CA SER A 10 -2.43 13.71 -22.52
C SER A 10 -0.99 13.83 -22.03
N ASN A 11 -0.22 12.76 -22.15
CA ASN A 11 1.22 12.91 -22.29
C ASN A 11 1.81 11.75 -23.09
N SER A 12 2.26 12.06 -24.31
CA SER A 12 3.02 11.13 -25.15
C SER A 12 4.40 10.90 -24.56
N PHE A 13 4.50 10.01 -23.57
CA PHE A 13 5.79 9.60 -23.04
C PHE A 13 6.41 8.60 -24.02
N ARG A 14 7.45 9.06 -24.73
CA ARG A 14 8.28 8.21 -25.60
C ARG A 14 8.81 7.03 -24.78
N ARG A 15 8.36 5.81 -25.10
CA ARG A 15 8.94 4.55 -24.62
C ARG A 15 10.41 4.48 -25.07
N SER A 16 11.33 4.95 -24.23
CA SER A 16 12.77 4.88 -24.47
C SER A 16 13.31 3.49 -24.08
N ARG A 17 13.72 2.73 -25.10
CA ARG A 17 14.96 1.92 -25.22
C ARG A 17 15.44 0.96 -24.10
N TRP A 18 14.70 0.67 -23.04
CA TRP A 18 15.20 -0.24 -21.98
C TRP A 18 14.97 -1.75 -22.21
N PHE A 19 14.30 -2.17 -23.30
CA PHE A 19 13.94 -3.57 -23.55
C PHE A 19 14.77 -4.29 -24.64
N GLN A 20 16.04 -3.92 -24.85
CA GLN A 20 16.92 -4.64 -25.80
C GLN A 20 18.25 -5.10 -25.19
N ILE A 21 18.18 -5.81 -24.07
CA ILE A 21 19.25 -6.74 -23.69
C ILE A 21 18.71 -8.16 -23.91
N GLY A 22 18.63 -8.55 -25.18
CA GLY A 22 18.38 -9.94 -25.57
C GLY A 22 19.64 -10.77 -25.36
N ARG A 23 19.95 -11.10 -24.10
CA ARG A 23 20.80 -12.26 -23.82
C ARG A 23 19.86 -13.45 -23.87
N ALA A 24 20.10 -14.41 -24.76
CA ALA A 24 19.42 -15.70 -24.69
C ALA A 24 19.73 -16.29 -23.31
N VAL A 25 18.77 -16.18 -22.39
CA VAL A 25 18.85 -16.86 -21.10
C VAL A 25 18.61 -18.31 -21.45
N ASN A 26 19.65 -19.14 -21.32
CA ASN A 26 19.47 -20.58 -21.36
C ASN A 26 18.77 -20.95 -20.05
N THR A 27 17.45 -20.85 -20.04
CA THR A 27 16.62 -21.17 -18.90
C THR A 27 16.65 -22.68 -18.70
N ASP A 28 16.84 -23.10 -17.45
CA ASP A 28 16.68 -24.49 -17.06
C ASP A 28 15.25 -24.94 -17.48
N PRO A 29 15.08 -26.05 -18.24
CA PRO A 29 13.76 -26.58 -18.59
C PRO A 29 12.86 -26.83 -17.37
N LEU A 30 13.43 -27.00 -16.18
CA LEU A 30 12.67 -27.02 -14.93
C LEU A 30 12.13 -25.62 -14.56
N ALA A 31 12.95 -24.57 -14.66
CA ALA A 31 12.54 -23.20 -14.37
C ALA A 31 11.46 -22.72 -15.34
N ASP A 32 11.58 -23.03 -16.64
CA ASP A 32 10.56 -22.67 -17.64
C ASP A 32 9.22 -23.34 -17.34
N ARG A 33 9.23 -24.62 -16.93
CA ARG A 33 8.01 -25.31 -16.53
C ARG A 33 7.45 -24.76 -15.22
N ALA A 34 8.31 -24.41 -14.25
CA ALA A 34 7.88 -23.85 -12.97
C ALA A 34 7.24 -22.46 -13.10
N LEU A 35 7.63 -21.69 -14.13
CA LEU A 35 7.14 -20.35 -14.38
C LEU A 35 6.16 -20.27 -15.57
N ALA A 36 5.77 -21.40 -16.17
CA ALA A 36 4.94 -21.42 -17.38
C ALA A 36 3.62 -20.64 -17.24
N ASP A 37 3.03 -20.69 -16.04
CA ASP A 37 1.78 -20.01 -15.71
C ASP A 37 1.99 -18.69 -14.94
N ALA A 38 3.25 -18.31 -14.68
CA ALA A 38 3.56 -17.08 -13.99
C ALA A 38 3.28 -15.87 -14.89
N ARG A 39 2.66 -14.83 -14.32
CA ARG A 39 2.41 -13.56 -15.01
C ARG A 39 3.27 -12.46 -14.40
N PRO A 40 3.91 -11.61 -15.22
CA PRO A 40 4.65 -10.44 -14.73
C PRO A 40 3.67 -9.34 -14.31
N ALA A 41 2.94 -9.58 -13.22
CA ALA A 41 1.93 -8.69 -12.68
C ALA A 41 2.12 -8.51 -11.17
N VAL A 42 1.59 -7.42 -10.63
CA VAL A 42 1.55 -7.19 -9.18
C VAL A 42 0.37 -7.97 -8.62
N PHE A 43 0.65 -8.92 -7.72
CA PHE A 43 -0.37 -9.81 -7.16
C PHE A 43 -1.64 -9.07 -6.72
N TRP A 44 -1.51 -8.06 -5.85
CA TRP A 44 -2.66 -7.31 -5.31
C TRP A 44 -3.45 -6.51 -6.36
N LEU A 45 -2.81 -6.11 -7.46
CA LEU A 45 -3.45 -5.29 -8.51
C LEU A 45 -4.00 -6.12 -9.69
N ASP A 46 -3.74 -7.43 -9.71
CA ASP A 46 -4.21 -8.39 -10.72
C ASP A 46 -5.27 -9.37 -10.15
N ARG A 47 -5.87 -9.03 -9.00
CA ARG A 47 -6.98 -9.80 -8.44
C ARG A 47 -8.35 -9.35 -8.98
N PRO A 48 -9.34 -10.26 -9.10
CA PRO A 48 -10.70 -9.90 -9.52
C PRO A 48 -11.45 -8.99 -8.53
N ASP A 49 -11.09 -9.06 -7.25
CA ASP A 49 -11.68 -8.31 -6.14
C ASP A 49 -11.03 -6.93 -5.91
N ARG A 50 -10.10 -6.51 -6.78
CA ARG A 50 -9.49 -5.19 -6.69
C ARG A 50 -10.56 -4.09 -6.82
N PRO A 51 -10.47 -2.98 -6.06
CA PRO A 51 -11.37 -1.86 -6.23
C PRO A 51 -11.35 -1.32 -7.66
N HIS A 52 -12.53 -1.10 -8.24
CA HIS A 52 -12.63 -0.35 -9.48
C HIS A 52 -12.30 1.12 -9.24
N PRO A 53 -11.73 1.82 -10.23
CA PRO A 53 -11.62 3.28 -10.18
C PRO A 53 -13.01 3.89 -9.96
N SER A 54 -13.09 4.84 -9.03
CA SER A 54 -14.29 5.65 -8.89
C SER A 54 -14.48 6.60 -10.07
N PRO A 55 -15.69 7.11 -10.32
CA PRO A 55 -15.94 8.09 -11.37
C PRO A 55 -15.02 9.31 -11.27
N ALA A 56 -14.80 9.96 -12.41
CA ALA A 56 -14.00 11.17 -12.43
C ALA A 56 -14.73 12.35 -11.74
N LEU A 57 -13.99 13.22 -11.05
CA LEU A 57 -14.55 14.45 -10.48
C LEU A 57 -14.98 15.36 -11.63
N SER A 58 -16.28 15.58 -11.75
CA SER A 58 -16.87 16.32 -12.89
C SER A 58 -17.48 17.66 -12.48
N SER A 59 -17.49 17.97 -11.19
CA SER A 59 -18.00 19.21 -10.62
C SER A 59 -17.16 19.64 -9.43
N ASP A 60 -17.30 20.90 -9.03
CA ASP A 60 -16.75 21.39 -7.78
C ASP A 60 -17.41 20.65 -6.59
N LEU A 61 -16.65 20.48 -5.51
CA LEU A 61 -17.08 19.89 -4.24
C LEU A 61 -16.57 20.75 -3.10
N ASP A 62 -17.41 20.97 -2.10
CA ASP A 62 -17.01 21.52 -0.80
C ASP A 62 -16.72 20.36 0.16
N ALA A 63 -15.61 20.46 0.89
CA ALA A 63 -15.23 19.50 1.92
C ALA A 63 -14.43 20.19 3.03
N ASP A 64 -14.55 19.68 4.25
CA ASP A 64 -13.75 20.14 5.39
C ASP A 64 -12.29 19.68 5.28
N LEU A 65 -12.06 18.53 4.66
CA LEU A 65 -10.74 17.97 4.39
C LEU A 65 -10.69 17.30 3.01
N VAL A 66 -9.69 17.66 2.21
CA VAL A 66 -9.35 16.97 0.97
C VAL A 66 -8.01 16.26 1.16
N VAL A 67 -8.00 14.94 0.93
CA VAL A 67 -6.80 14.11 0.93
C VAL A 67 -6.45 13.77 -0.52
N VAL A 68 -5.20 14.03 -0.92
CA VAL A 68 -4.70 13.71 -2.25
C VAL A 68 -3.85 12.43 -2.18
N GLY A 69 -4.32 11.38 -2.84
CA GLY A 69 -3.70 10.06 -2.93
C GLY A 69 -4.52 8.97 -2.22
N GLY A 70 -4.99 7.98 -2.98
CA GLY A 70 -5.73 6.81 -2.50
C GLY A 70 -4.82 5.66 -2.03
N GLY A 71 -3.64 5.96 -1.52
CA GLY A 71 -2.72 4.98 -0.91
C GLY A 71 -2.98 4.78 0.58
N PHE A 72 -2.24 3.87 1.23
CA PHE A 72 -2.38 3.54 2.64
C PHE A 72 -2.37 4.77 3.55
N THR A 73 -1.37 5.65 3.40
CA THR A 73 -1.27 6.89 4.20
C THR A 73 -2.47 7.82 4.00
N GLY A 74 -2.94 7.98 2.76
CA GLY A 74 -4.08 8.85 2.48
C GLY A 74 -5.39 8.30 3.05
N LEU A 75 -5.64 7.00 2.86
CA LEU A 75 -6.79 6.31 3.43
C LEU A 75 -6.77 6.32 4.96
N TRP A 76 -5.60 6.06 5.56
CA TRP A 76 -5.43 6.10 7.01
C TRP A 76 -5.68 7.50 7.56
N THR A 77 -5.19 8.54 6.87
CA THR A 77 -5.46 9.93 7.24
C THR A 77 -6.95 10.24 7.19
N ALA A 78 -7.66 9.80 6.14
CA ALA A 78 -9.08 9.99 6.01
C ALA A 78 -9.87 9.24 7.09
N LEU A 79 -9.47 8.00 7.41
CA LEU A 79 -10.05 7.21 8.49
C LEU A 79 -9.91 7.92 9.84
N CYS A 80 -8.69 8.31 10.21
CA CYS A 80 -8.43 9.04 11.46
C CYS A 80 -9.22 10.36 11.53
N ALA A 81 -9.38 11.07 10.40
CA ALA A 81 -10.14 12.31 10.36
C ALA A 81 -11.65 12.09 10.64
N VAL A 82 -12.23 11.04 10.07
CA VAL A 82 -13.64 10.67 10.30
C VAL A 82 -13.85 10.09 11.70
N GLU A 83 -12.89 9.32 12.24
CA GLU A 83 -12.97 8.82 13.62
C GLU A 83 -12.93 9.95 14.65
N GLY A 84 -12.08 10.96 14.44
CA GLY A 84 -11.97 12.11 15.33
C GLY A 84 -13.17 13.06 15.28
N ASP A 85 -13.90 13.08 14.16
CA ASP A 85 -15.05 13.92 13.93
C ASP A 85 -15.98 13.27 12.88
N PRO A 86 -16.97 12.45 13.30
CA PRO A 86 -17.86 11.74 12.39
C PRO A 86 -18.71 12.64 11.50
N GLY A 87 -18.83 13.93 11.84
CA GLY A 87 -19.54 14.92 11.03
C GLY A 87 -18.69 15.54 9.93
N ARG A 88 -17.37 15.28 9.92
CA ARG A 88 -16.43 15.88 8.98
C ARG A 88 -16.62 15.34 7.57
N SER A 89 -16.82 16.24 6.62
CA SER A 89 -16.81 15.92 5.20
C SER A 89 -15.37 15.72 4.71
N VAL A 90 -15.03 14.48 4.34
CA VAL A 90 -13.70 14.11 3.86
C VAL A 90 -13.80 13.59 2.43
N VAL A 91 -13.02 14.18 1.53
CA VAL A 91 -12.89 13.76 0.12
C VAL A 91 -11.49 13.20 -0.10
N VAL A 92 -11.40 12.00 -0.70
CA VAL A 92 -10.13 11.41 -1.14
C VAL A 92 -10.06 11.45 -2.67
N LEU A 93 -9.05 12.12 -3.20
CA LEU A 93 -8.79 12.23 -4.64
C LEU A 93 -7.65 11.30 -5.03
N GLU A 94 -7.89 10.42 -6.01
CA GLU A 94 -6.90 9.50 -6.57
C GLU A 94 -6.84 9.67 -8.09
N ALA A 95 -5.65 9.72 -8.68
CA ALA A 95 -5.52 9.92 -10.13
C ALA A 95 -5.98 8.68 -10.93
N GLU A 96 -5.78 7.48 -10.37
CA GLU A 96 -6.10 6.22 -11.03
C GLU A 96 -7.10 5.38 -10.23
N ALA A 97 -6.62 4.43 -9.43
CA ALA A 97 -7.41 3.56 -8.58
C ALA A 97 -6.78 3.50 -7.20
N THR A 98 -7.59 3.21 -6.18
CA THR A 98 -7.11 3.01 -4.82
C THR A 98 -5.96 2.00 -4.79
N ALA A 99 -4.92 2.32 -4.03
CA ALA A 99 -3.70 1.54 -3.87
C ALA A 99 -2.88 1.27 -5.16
N VAL A 100 -3.14 1.95 -6.28
CA VAL A 100 -2.38 1.68 -7.53
C VAL A 100 -0.89 1.93 -7.39
N GLY A 101 -0.44 2.74 -6.41
CA GLY A 101 0.95 3.13 -6.15
C GLY A 101 1.75 2.12 -5.32
N ALA A 102 2.59 2.62 -4.41
CA ALA A 102 3.42 1.78 -3.53
C ALA A 102 2.57 0.85 -2.65
N SER A 103 1.42 1.35 -2.16
CA SER A 103 0.57 0.61 -1.23
C SER A 103 -0.03 -0.67 -1.81
N GLY A 104 -0.25 -0.79 -3.12
CA GLY A 104 -0.69 -2.02 -3.76
C GLY A 104 0.45 -2.91 -4.27
N ARG A 105 1.71 -2.53 -4.06
CA ARG A 105 2.91 -3.27 -4.51
C ARG A 105 3.75 -3.81 -3.35
N ASN A 106 3.16 -3.94 -2.18
CA ASN A 106 3.84 -4.43 -0.98
C ASN A 106 3.81 -5.97 -0.88
N GLY A 107 4.54 -6.54 0.08
CA GLY A 107 4.69 -7.99 0.27
C GLY A 107 3.53 -8.69 0.99
N GLY A 108 2.55 -7.96 1.50
CA GLY A 108 1.38 -8.51 2.22
C GLY A 108 1.60 -8.80 3.69
N PHE A 109 2.72 -8.39 4.26
CA PHE A 109 3.04 -8.60 5.67
C PHE A 109 3.30 -7.26 6.37
N CYS A 110 3.10 -7.26 7.68
CA CYS A 110 3.40 -6.15 8.56
C CYS A 110 4.20 -6.68 9.74
N ASP A 111 5.20 -5.92 10.16
CA ASP A 111 6.13 -6.28 11.21
C ASP A 111 6.44 -5.02 12.03
N ALA A 112 6.54 -5.20 13.34
CA ALA A 112 6.88 -4.16 14.31
C ALA A 112 8.40 -3.89 14.37
N SER A 113 9.22 -4.66 13.65
CA SER A 113 10.67 -4.52 13.67
C SER A 113 11.16 -3.17 13.13
N LEU A 114 12.36 -2.80 13.59
CA LEU A 114 13.05 -1.63 13.06
C LEU A 114 13.63 -1.93 11.68
N THR A 115 13.49 -0.98 10.76
CA THR A 115 14.10 -1.11 9.44
C THR A 115 15.62 -1.29 9.57
N HIS A 116 16.14 -2.32 8.88
CA HIS A 116 17.53 -2.80 9.00
C HIS A 116 17.90 -3.43 10.35
N GLY A 117 16.91 -3.82 11.15
CA GLY A 117 17.09 -4.59 12.38
C GLY A 117 17.41 -3.77 13.63
N LEU A 118 17.35 -4.43 14.78
CA LEU A 118 17.58 -3.81 16.09
C LEU A 118 19.00 -3.24 16.23
N GLU A 119 20.01 -3.89 15.66
CA GLU A 119 21.40 -3.41 15.70
C GLU A 119 21.54 -2.04 15.02
N ASN A 120 20.86 -1.83 13.90
CA ASN A 120 20.82 -0.53 13.22
C ASN A 120 20.15 0.52 14.12
N GLY A 121 19.04 0.16 14.78
CA GLY A 121 18.37 1.02 15.75
C GLY A 121 19.29 1.44 16.90
N LEU A 122 20.02 0.47 17.47
CA LEU A 122 21.00 0.71 18.54
C LEU A 122 22.16 1.61 18.12
N ALA A 123 22.63 1.48 16.87
CA ALA A 123 23.73 2.28 16.35
C ALA A 123 23.35 3.76 16.16
N HIS A 124 22.09 4.04 15.80
CA HIS A 124 21.63 5.39 15.48
C HIS A 124 20.88 6.08 16.62
N TRP A 125 20.10 5.33 17.41
CA TRP A 125 19.23 5.85 18.46
C TRP A 125 19.35 5.02 19.75
N PRO A 126 20.56 4.92 20.35
CA PRO A 126 20.79 4.04 21.50
C PRO A 126 19.91 4.36 22.71
N ASP A 127 19.62 5.65 22.94
CA ASP A 127 18.81 6.11 24.08
C ASP A 127 17.30 5.97 23.83
N GLU A 128 16.88 5.84 22.58
CA GLU A 128 15.47 5.82 22.18
C GLU A 128 15.01 4.44 21.68
N VAL A 129 15.93 3.50 21.44
CA VAL A 129 15.61 2.20 20.84
C VAL A 129 14.51 1.44 21.59
N ARG A 130 14.48 1.53 22.92
CA ARG A 130 13.44 0.91 23.75
C ARG A 130 12.07 1.54 23.50
N THR A 131 12.04 2.86 23.30
CA THR A 131 10.82 3.58 22.93
C THR A 131 10.37 3.21 21.53
N LEU A 132 11.30 3.14 20.57
CA LEU A 132 10.99 2.79 19.18
C LEU A 132 10.41 1.37 19.07
N VAL A 133 11.01 0.38 19.74
CA VAL A 133 10.49 -0.99 19.77
C VAL A 133 9.09 -1.03 20.38
N ARG A 134 8.88 -0.39 21.53
CA ARG A 134 7.57 -0.32 22.17
C ARG A 134 6.52 0.33 21.27
N LEU A 135 6.87 1.44 20.59
CA LEU A 135 5.97 2.11 19.65
C LEU A 135 5.66 1.26 18.42
N GLY A 136 6.62 0.46 17.94
CA GLY A 136 6.41 -0.52 16.86
C GLY A 136 5.37 -1.57 17.25
N ASP A 137 5.51 -2.16 18.44
CA ASP A 137 4.56 -3.14 18.98
C ASP A 137 3.17 -2.52 19.17
N GLU A 138 3.09 -1.35 19.82
CA GLU A 138 1.85 -0.61 20.01
C GLU A 138 1.16 -0.27 18.67
N ASN A 139 1.94 0.08 17.65
CA ASN A 139 1.42 0.38 16.31
C ASN A 139 0.87 -0.87 15.60
N LEU A 140 1.56 -2.02 15.70
CA LEU A 140 1.07 -3.26 15.13
C LEU A 140 -0.23 -3.72 15.80
N VAL A 141 -0.28 -3.67 17.13
CA VAL A 141 -1.51 -3.94 17.89
C VAL A 141 -2.63 -3.00 17.48
N GLY A 142 -2.36 -1.69 17.44
CA GLY A 142 -3.36 -0.69 17.04
C GLY A 142 -3.87 -0.89 15.61
N LEU A 143 -3.03 -1.35 14.68
CA LEU A 143 -3.42 -1.70 13.32
C LEU A 143 -4.37 -2.91 13.32
N LEU A 144 -4.05 -3.97 14.06
CA LEU A 144 -4.91 -5.16 14.17
C LEU A 144 -6.25 -4.83 14.83
N ASP A 145 -6.25 -4.04 15.91
CA ASP A 145 -7.48 -3.55 16.56
C ASP A 145 -8.34 -2.72 15.59
N THR A 146 -7.71 -1.92 14.72
CA THR A 146 -8.43 -1.12 13.73
C THR A 146 -9.07 -2.01 12.67
N VAL A 147 -8.37 -3.05 12.22
CA VAL A 147 -8.92 -4.05 11.29
C VAL A 147 -10.16 -4.72 11.88
N GLU A 148 -10.10 -5.14 13.15
CA GLU A 148 -11.24 -5.75 13.84
C GLU A 148 -12.39 -4.75 14.01
N ARG A 149 -12.11 -3.56 14.56
CA ARG A 149 -13.10 -2.51 14.84
C ARG A 149 -13.92 -2.12 13.62
N HIS A 150 -13.28 -2.03 12.45
CA HIS A 150 -13.92 -1.65 11.19
C HIS A 150 -14.32 -2.84 10.31
N ALA A 151 -14.12 -4.08 10.79
CA ALA A 151 -14.36 -5.30 10.04
C ALA A 151 -13.72 -5.26 8.64
N ILE A 152 -12.46 -4.84 8.56
CA ILE A 152 -11.73 -4.74 7.30
C ILE A 152 -11.45 -6.14 6.77
N ASP A 153 -11.95 -6.44 5.57
CA ASP A 153 -11.75 -7.72 4.90
C ASP A 153 -10.34 -7.83 4.31
N CYS A 154 -9.37 -8.15 5.18
CA CYS A 154 -7.97 -8.34 4.80
C CYS A 154 -7.33 -9.63 5.34
N THR A 155 -8.13 -10.54 5.92
CA THR A 155 -7.68 -11.82 6.48
C THR A 155 -6.39 -11.68 7.34
N PRO A 156 -6.41 -10.87 8.41
CA PRO A 156 -5.21 -10.67 9.23
C PRO A 156 -4.82 -11.97 9.95
N GLU A 157 -3.55 -12.37 9.84
CA GLU A 157 -2.99 -13.50 10.58
C GLU A 157 -1.82 -13.03 11.43
N HIS A 158 -1.98 -13.06 12.76
CA HIS A 158 -0.89 -12.74 13.69
C HIS A 158 -0.17 -14.02 14.10
N THR A 159 0.77 -14.47 13.25
CA THR A 159 1.49 -15.74 13.40
C THR A 159 2.96 -15.56 13.79
N GLY A 160 3.38 -14.32 14.04
CA GLY A 160 4.76 -13.96 14.36
C GLY A 160 5.65 -13.89 13.12
N GLU A 161 6.96 -13.86 13.34
CA GLU A 161 7.98 -13.78 12.30
C GLU A 161 9.01 -14.90 12.43
N LEU A 162 9.63 -15.25 11.30
CA LEU A 162 10.80 -16.15 11.28
C LEU A 162 12.06 -15.32 11.08
N ASN A 163 12.88 -15.26 12.13
CA ASN A 163 14.22 -14.69 12.07
C ASN A 163 15.24 -15.79 11.75
N VAL A 164 16.01 -15.63 10.67
CA VAL A 164 17.06 -16.57 10.21
C VAL A 164 18.46 -16.02 10.46
#